data_AF-B0R9I3-F1
#
_entry.id   AF-B0R9I3-F1
#
_cell.length_a   1.000
_cell.length_b   1.000
_cell.length_c   1.000
_cell.angle_alpha   90.00
_cell.angle_beta   90.00
_cell.angle_gamma   90.00
#
_symmetry.space_group_name_H-M   'P 1'
#
loop_
_entity.id
_entity.type
_entity.pdbx_description
1 polymer ?
#
loop_
_entity_poly.entity_id
_entity_poly.type
_entity_poly.pdbx_seq_one_letter_code
_entity_poly.pdbx_strand_id
1 'polypeptide(L)' 'MPTDDSSLGQCSECGDRIAAAWLLVEYSKDDGTDGVWAECPACEAVVAPE' A
#
# COMPACT_ATOMS: atom_id res chain seq x y z
N MET A 1 5.45 17.59 -12.52
CA MET A 1 5.84 16.29 -11.93
C MET A 1 4.65 15.85 -11.09
N PRO A 2 3.96 14.73 -11.37
CA PRO A 2 2.94 14.28 -10.44
C PRO A 2 3.68 13.79 -9.19
N THR A 3 3.76 14.65 -8.17
CA THR A 3 3.83 14.18 -6.79
C THR A 3 2.51 13.50 -6.55
N ASP A 4 2.45 12.22 -6.89
CA ASP A 4 1.40 11.35 -6.41
C ASP A 4 1.66 11.15 -4.90
N ASP A 5 1.35 12.20 -4.12
CA ASP A 5 1.34 12.22 -2.65
C ASP A 5 0.19 11.36 -2.10
N SER A 6 -0.55 10.70 -2.99
CA SER A 6 -1.54 9.69 -2.70
C SER A 6 -0.89 8.60 -1.85
N SER A 7 -1.13 8.61 -0.55
CA SER A 7 -0.70 7.52 0.33
C SER A 7 -1.70 6.38 0.27
N LEU A 8 -1.20 5.15 0.13
CA LEU A 8 -2.01 3.94 0.16
C LEU A 8 -2.48 3.59 1.57
N GLY A 9 -1.82 4.13 2.60
CA GLY A 9 -2.12 3.85 4.00
C GLY A 9 -0.86 3.74 4.85
N GLN A 10 -0.99 3.05 5.98
CA GLN A 10 0.13 2.70 6.85
C GLN A 10 0.50 1.23 6.69
N CYS A 11 1.79 0.91 6.84
CA CYS A 11 2.27 -0.46 6.91
C CYS A 11 1.68 -1.13 8.15
N SER A 12 0.96 -2.23 7.98
CA SER A 12 0.37 -3.02 9.07
C SER A 12 1.43 -3.60 10.03
N GLU A 13 2.67 -3.74 9.58
CA GLU A 13 3.75 -4.34 10.38
C GLU A 13 4.50 -3.31 11.23
N CYS A 14 4.88 -2.15 10.66
CA CYS A 14 5.73 -1.16 11.34
C CYS A 14 5.06 0.21 11.54
N GLY A 15 3.89 0.45 10.94
CA GLY A 15 3.16 1.71 11.01
C GLY A 15 3.67 2.82 10.09
N ASP A 16 4.72 2.58 9.29
CA ASP A 16 5.26 3.58 8.37
C ASP A 16 4.28 3.93 7.25
N ARG A 17 4.32 5.17 6.76
CA ARG A 17 3.45 5.62 5.68
C ARG A 17 3.88 5.01 4.35
N ILE A 18 2.96 4.39 3.63
CA ILE A 18 3.20 3.81 2.32
C ILE A 18 2.63 4.74 1.24
N ALA A 19 3.49 5.17 0.32
CA ALA A 19 3.10 6.00 -0.83
C ALA A 19 2.62 5.11 -2.00
N ALA A 20 1.74 5.65 -2.85
CA ALA A 20 1.25 4.97 -4.06
C ALA A 20 2.35 4.59 -5.05
N ALA A 21 3.51 5.25 -5.01
CA ALA A 21 4.69 4.86 -5.76
C ALA A 21 5.18 3.42 -5.46
N TRP A 22 4.82 2.88 -4.29
CA TRP A 22 5.17 1.52 -3.85
C TRP A 22 4.04 0.50 -4.07
N LEU A 23 2.96 0.88 -4.76
CA LEU A 23 1.88 -0.02 -5.13
C LEU A 23 2.39 -1.12 -6.07
N LEU A 24 2.09 -2.36 -5.74
CA LEU A 24 2.41 -3.51 -6.59
C LEU A 24 1.18 -3.98 -7.36
N VAL A 25 0.03 -4.10 -6.68
CA VAL A 25 -1.22 -4.56 -7.29
C VAL A 25 -2.44 -4.10 -6.50
N GLU A 26 -3.49 -3.74 -7.23
CA GLU A 26 -4.85 -3.53 -6.73
C GLU A 26 -5.70 -4.75 -7.09
N TYR A 27 -6.56 -5.19 -6.18
CA TYR A 27 -7.40 -6.35 -6.38
C TYR A 27 -8.77 -6.15 -5.75
N SER A 28 -9.81 -6.65 -6.42
CA SER A 28 -11.17 -6.68 -5.87
C SER A 28 -11.38 -7.97 -5.09
N LYS A 29 -12.01 -7.86 -3.92
CA LYS A 29 -12.36 -8.99 -3.05
C LYS A 29 -13.81 -9.41 -3.27
N ASP A 30 -14.12 -10.64 -2.88
CA ASP A 30 -15.48 -11.20 -3.02
C ASP A 30 -16.52 -10.48 -2.15
N ASP A 31 -16.10 -9.77 -1.10
CA ASP A 31 -16.96 -8.93 -0.26
C ASP A 31 -17.31 -7.56 -0.90
N GLY A 32 -16.79 -7.30 -2.11
CA GLY A 32 -17.05 -6.08 -2.86
C GLY A 32 -16.16 -4.90 -2.47
N THR A 33 -15.21 -5.07 -1.55
CA THR A 33 -14.14 -4.09 -1.31
C THR A 33 -12.93 -4.34 -2.19
N ASP A 34 -12.19 -3.28 -2.48
CA ASP A 34 -10.87 -3.39 -3.10
C ASP A 34 -9.78 -3.43 -2.01
N GLY A 35 -8.71 -4.16 -2.29
CA GLY A 35 -7.50 -4.20 -1.49
C GLY A 35 -6.29 -3.87 -2.34
N VAL A 36 -5.20 -3.52 -1.66
CA VAL A 36 -3.92 -3.25 -2.33
C VAL A 36 -2.81 -4.05 -1.66
N TRP A 37 -1.85 -4.47 -2.47
CA TRP A 37 -0.55 -4.95 -1.99
C TRP A 37 0.51 -3.94 -2.41
N ALA A 38 1.36 -3.57 -1.47
CA ALA A 38 2.44 -2.62 -1.67
C ALA A 38 3.72 -3.12 -1.01
N GLU A 39 4.87 -2.64 -1.49
CA GLU A 39 6.14 -2.88 -0.81
C GLU A 39 6.36 -1.80 0.26
N CYS A 40 6.70 -2.21 1.48
CA CYS A 40 7.14 -1.29 2.51
C CYS A 40 8.67 -1.12 2.44
N PRO A 41 9.20 0.09 2.17
CA PRO A 41 10.65 0.31 2.10
C PRO A 41 11.35 0.20 3.45
N ALA A 42 10.62 0.35 4.57
CA ALA A 42 11.18 0.21 5.92
C ALA A 42 11.31 -1.26 6.33
N CYS A 43 10.34 -2.11 5.94
CA CYS A 43 10.38 -3.54 6.24
C CYS A 43 11.08 -4.36 5.15
N GLU A 44 11.28 -3.77 3.96
CA GLU A 44 11.74 -4.46 2.75
C GLU A 44 10.88 -5.70 2.44
N ALA A 45 9.56 -5.54 2.62
CA ALA A 45 8.58 -6.62 2.56
C ALA A 45 7.28 -6.18 1.89
N VAL A 46 6.58 -7.15 1.30
CA VAL A 46 5.25 -6.95 0.72
C VAL A 46 4.20 -6.97 1.83
N VAL A 47 3.40 -5.92 1.91
CA VAL A 47 2.40 -5.69 2.97
C VAL A 47 1.07 -5.21 2.38
N ALA A 48 0.00 -5.37 3.14
CA ALA A 48 -1.31 -4.80 2.86
C ALA A 48 -1.47 -3.55 3.72
N PRO A 49 -1.43 -2.33 3.14
CA PRO A 49 -1.59 -1.08 3.88
C PRO A 49 -3.00 -0.95 4.47
N GLU A 50 -3.08 -0.30 5.64
CA GLU A 50 -4.34 0.04 6.36
C GLU A 50 -4.71 1.52 6.26
#